data_AF-A0A4Y7IAI5-F1
#
_entry.id   AF-A0A4Y7IAI5-F1
#
_cell.length_a   1.000
_cell.length_b   1.000
_cell.length_c   1.000
_cell.angle_alpha   90.00
_cell.angle_beta   90.00
_cell.angle_gamma   90.00
#
_symmetry.space_group_name_H-M   'P 1'
#
loop_
_entity.id
_entity.type
_entity.pdbx_description
1 polymer ?
#
loop_
_entity_poly.entity_id
_entity_poly.type
_entity_poly.pdbx_seq_one_letter_code
_entity_poly.pdbx_strand_id
1 'polypeptide(L)'
;AIEVSKRRAKVRESMGNPDLTSKLEAAETKLHELKSNVATLGKEASADCCRSSTTTINTTAPHHNEVESERCYHYRVLQILDQLESEMVSERQRIEAPTSPVADHSMPPPPSYDEVNGVSASAYEGVTDSMGYSLGEVMHSYQAESDVELNLSVGDYIVVRKVSNNGWAEGECKGKAGWFPFGFVERRDRVLASKIAEVV
;
A
#
# COMPACT_ATOMS: atom_id res chain seq x y z
N ALA A 1 -68.25 -26.61 -13.32
CA ALA A 1 -68.87 -26.67 -14.66
C ALA A 1 -69.88 -27.82 -14.80
N ILE A 2 -69.52 -29.04 -14.42
CA ILE A 2 -70.36 -30.25 -14.59
C ILE A 2 -71.63 -30.22 -13.71
N GLU A 3 -71.52 -29.79 -12.45
CA GLU A 3 -72.65 -29.67 -11.50
C GLU A 3 -73.73 -28.69 -11.96
N VAL A 4 -73.34 -27.51 -12.47
CA VAL A 4 -74.25 -26.48 -13.00
C VAL A 4 -74.94 -26.97 -14.26
N SER A 5 -74.22 -27.68 -15.13
CA SER A 5 -74.77 -28.27 -16.35
C SER A 5 -75.79 -29.37 -16.03
N LYS A 6 -75.55 -30.17 -14.97
CA LYS A 6 -76.48 -31.18 -14.47
C LYS A 6 -77.75 -30.55 -13.86
N ARG A 7 -77.61 -29.44 -13.13
CA ARG A 7 -78.75 -28.66 -12.59
C ARG A 7 -79.56 -27.97 -13.69
N ARG A 8 -78.90 -27.45 -14.74
CA ARG A 8 -79.54 -26.91 -15.95
C ARG A 8 -80.41 -27.95 -16.66
N ALA A 9 -79.92 -29.18 -16.79
CA ALA A 9 -80.69 -30.28 -17.37
C ALA A 9 -81.89 -30.65 -16.49
N LYS A 10 -81.71 -30.73 -15.16
CA LYS A 10 -82.75 -31.11 -14.20
C LYS A 10 -83.88 -30.08 -14.05
N VAL A 11 -83.57 -28.78 -14.11
CA VAL A 11 -84.57 -27.69 -14.09
C VAL A 11 -85.32 -27.61 -15.42
N ARG A 12 -84.66 -27.93 -16.54
CA ARG A 12 -85.30 -28.03 -17.86
C ARG A 12 -86.29 -29.19 -17.95
N GLU A 13 -86.05 -30.27 -17.20
CA GLU A 13 -86.97 -31.40 -17.08
C GLU A 13 -88.16 -31.14 -16.13
N SER A 14 -88.05 -30.21 -15.17
CA SER A 14 -89.17 -29.80 -14.32
C SER A 14 -90.05 -28.77 -15.06
N MET A 15 -90.79 -29.25 -16.04
CA MET A 15 -91.67 -28.47 -16.90
C MET A 15 -92.88 -27.94 -16.10
N GLY A 16 -92.79 -26.73 -15.52
CA GLY A 16 -93.97 -26.06 -14.95
C GLY A 16 -93.78 -24.94 -13.92
N ASN A 17 -92.58 -24.70 -13.38
CA ASN A 17 -92.39 -23.64 -12.36
C ASN A 17 -91.62 -22.41 -12.89
N PRO A 18 -92.30 -21.31 -13.25
CA PRO A 18 -91.68 -20.10 -13.79
C PRO A 18 -90.80 -19.34 -12.77
N ASP A 19 -91.05 -19.51 -11.46
CA ASP A 19 -90.20 -18.90 -10.41
C ASP A 19 -88.82 -19.55 -10.36
N LEU A 20 -88.77 -20.88 -10.50
CA LEU A 20 -87.53 -21.65 -10.43
C LEU A 20 -86.62 -21.39 -11.65
N THR A 21 -87.21 -21.23 -12.83
CA THR A 21 -86.49 -20.90 -14.07
C THR A 21 -85.93 -19.48 -14.02
N SER A 22 -86.71 -18.50 -13.58
CA SER A 22 -86.26 -17.11 -13.39
C SER A 22 -85.12 -17.00 -12.37
N LYS A 23 -85.20 -17.76 -11.27
CA LYS A 23 -84.13 -17.85 -10.26
C LYS A 23 -82.85 -18.50 -10.79
N LEU A 24 -82.97 -19.51 -11.65
CA LEU A 24 -81.81 -20.14 -12.28
C LEU A 24 -81.10 -19.14 -13.21
N GLU A 25 -81.85 -18.41 -14.02
CA GLU A 25 -81.30 -17.35 -14.90
C GLU A 25 -80.62 -16.23 -14.09
N ALA A 26 -81.24 -15.78 -13.00
CA ALA A 26 -80.66 -14.80 -12.08
C ALA A 26 -79.38 -15.32 -11.39
N ALA A 27 -79.33 -16.61 -11.05
CA ALA A 27 -78.14 -17.23 -10.48
C ALA A 27 -77.01 -17.35 -11.53
N GLU A 28 -77.35 -17.61 -12.78
CA GLU A 28 -76.39 -17.73 -13.88
C GLU A 28 -75.77 -16.38 -14.27
N THR A 29 -76.58 -15.32 -14.32
CA THR A 29 -76.09 -13.95 -14.53
C THR A 29 -75.15 -13.51 -13.41
N LYS A 30 -75.53 -13.75 -12.14
CA LYS A 30 -74.64 -13.50 -11.00
C LYS A 30 -73.35 -14.32 -11.04
N LEU A 31 -73.41 -15.58 -11.48
CA LEU A 31 -72.22 -16.41 -11.63
C LEU A 31 -71.30 -15.90 -12.74
N HIS A 32 -71.87 -15.40 -13.84
CA HIS A 32 -71.11 -14.77 -14.92
C HIS A 32 -70.43 -13.49 -14.45
N GLU A 33 -71.15 -12.64 -13.72
CA GLU A 33 -70.63 -11.42 -13.10
C GLU A 33 -69.49 -11.74 -12.13
N LEU A 34 -69.70 -12.68 -11.19
CA LEU A 34 -68.67 -13.09 -10.23
C LEU A 34 -67.43 -13.63 -10.93
N LYS A 35 -67.60 -14.44 -11.99
CA LYS A 35 -66.48 -14.95 -12.78
C LYS A 35 -65.70 -13.82 -13.46
N SER A 36 -66.40 -12.82 -14.00
CA SER A 36 -65.78 -11.64 -14.58
C SER A 36 -64.97 -10.87 -13.54
N ASN A 37 -65.56 -10.62 -12.35
CA ASN A 37 -64.91 -9.89 -11.27
C ASN A 37 -63.68 -10.61 -10.73
N VAL A 38 -63.74 -11.95 -10.60
CA VAL A 38 -62.57 -12.75 -10.18
C VAL A 38 -61.48 -12.69 -11.25
N ALA A 39 -61.84 -12.66 -12.53
CA ALA A 39 -60.85 -12.53 -13.61
C ALA A 39 -60.19 -11.14 -13.63
N THR A 40 -60.93 -10.06 -13.41
CA THR A 40 -60.37 -8.70 -13.33
C THR A 40 -59.47 -8.56 -12.11
N LEU A 41 -59.93 -9.02 -10.94
CA LEU A 41 -59.14 -9.00 -9.71
C LEU A 41 -57.84 -9.81 -9.86
N GLY A 42 -57.89 -10.97 -10.52
CA GLY A 42 -56.68 -11.76 -10.79
C GLY A 42 -55.66 -11.03 -11.67
N LYS A 43 -56.12 -10.26 -12.66
CA LYS A 43 -55.26 -9.43 -13.50
C LYS A 43 -54.64 -8.27 -12.72
N GLU A 44 -55.43 -7.59 -11.90
CA GLU A 44 -54.96 -6.47 -11.06
C GLU A 44 -53.93 -6.95 -10.03
N ALA A 45 -54.24 -8.04 -9.30
CA ALA A 45 -53.31 -8.61 -8.33
C ALA A 45 -51.98 -9.05 -8.98
N SER A 46 -52.04 -9.60 -10.20
CA SER A 46 -50.83 -9.96 -10.96
C SER A 46 -50.03 -8.71 -11.38
N ALA A 47 -50.72 -7.68 -11.86
CA ALA A 47 -50.10 -6.42 -12.27
C ALA A 47 -49.43 -5.70 -11.08
N ASP A 48 -50.11 -5.65 -9.93
CA ASP A 48 -49.56 -5.07 -8.70
C ASP A 48 -48.35 -5.84 -8.19
N CYS A 49 -48.38 -7.18 -8.26
CA CYS A 49 -47.24 -8.03 -7.88
C CYS A 49 -46.02 -7.81 -8.80
N CYS A 50 -46.23 -7.71 -10.12
CA CYS A 50 -45.16 -7.38 -11.06
C CYS A 50 -44.63 -5.96 -10.83
N ARG A 51 -45.52 -5.00 -10.56
CA ARG A 51 -45.14 -3.60 -10.32
C ARG A 51 -44.35 -3.45 -9.02
N SER A 52 -44.77 -4.12 -7.94
CA SER A 52 -44.04 -4.10 -6.67
C SER A 52 -42.67 -4.75 -6.82
N SER A 53 -42.59 -5.92 -7.46
CA SER A 53 -41.32 -6.62 -7.73
C SER A 53 -40.36 -5.78 -8.57
N THR A 54 -40.86 -5.12 -9.61
CA THR A 54 -40.05 -4.23 -10.46
C THR A 54 -39.57 -3.01 -9.67
N THR A 55 -40.45 -2.42 -8.85
CA THR A 55 -40.11 -1.25 -8.02
C THR A 55 -39.05 -1.59 -6.98
N THR A 56 -39.16 -2.75 -6.31
CA THR A 56 -38.17 -3.20 -5.31
C THR A 56 -36.82 -3.49 -5.95
N ILE A 57 -36.79 -4.19 -7.10
CA ILE A 57 -35.55 -4.46 -7.85
C ILE A 57 -34.87 -3.15 -8.27
N ASN A 58 -35.62 -2.23 -8.89
CA ASN A 58 -35.07 -0.97 -9.39
C ASN A 58 -34.52 -0.07 -8.28
N THR A 59 -35.11 -0.12 -7.09
CA THR A 59 -34.63 0.67 -5.94
C THR A 59 -33.42 0.01 -5.28
N THR A 60 -33.41 -1.32 -5.15
CA THR A 60 -32.38 -2.03 -4.38
C THR A 60 -31.09 -2.26 -5.17
N ALA A 61 -31.20 -2.53 -6.48
CA ALA A 61 -30.05 -2.81 -7.34
C ALA A 61 -28.96 -1.70 -7.37
N PRO A 62 -29.29 -0.40 -7.51
CA PRO A 62 -28.25 0.65 -7.55
C PRO A 62 -27.50 0.77 -6.22
N HIS A 63 -28.19 0.65 -5.08
CA HIS A 63 -27.56 0.69 -3.76
C HIS A 63 -26.61 -0.50 -3.55
N HIS A 64 -26.98 -1.68 -4.04
CA HIS A 64 -26.09 -2.84 -4.01
C HIS A 64 -24.83 -2.59 -4.86
N ASN A 65 -24.99 -2.11 -6.09
CA ASN A 65 -23.89 -1.83 -7.01
C ASN A 65 -22.90 -0.80 -6.45
N GLU A 66 -23.39 0.26 -5.80
CA GLU A 66 -22.54 1.30 -5.19
C GLU A 66 -21.63 0.70 -4.10
N VAL A 67 -22.21 -0.04 -3.15
CA VAL A 67 -21.45 -0.69 -2.07
C VAL A 67 -20.47 -1.74 -2.61
N GLU A 68 -20.86 -2.47 -3.65
CA GLU A 68 -19.96 -3.43 -4.30
C GLU A 68 -18.80 -2.74 -5.03
N SER A 69 -19.04 -1.61 -5.68
CA SER A 69 -17.99 -0.83 -6.35
C SER A 69 -16.96 -0.31 -5.35
N GLU A 70 -17.41 0.15 -4.18
CA GLU A 70 -16.55 0.59 -3.08
C GLU A 70 -15.70 -0.58 -2.55
N ARG A 71 -16.31 -1.76 -2.35
CA ARG A 71 -15.58 -2.97 -1.94
C ARG A 71 -14.52 -3.38 -2.97
N CYS A 72 -14.85 -3.32 -4.26
CA CYS A 72 -13.93 -3.63 -5.35
C CYS A 72 -12.75 -2.66 -5.42
N TYR A 73 -12.99 -1.37 -5.19
CA TYR A 73 -11.94 -0.36 -5.09
C TYR A 73 -10.95 -0.71 -3.97
N HIS A 74 -11.44 -0.97 -2.77
CA HIS A 74 -10.58 -1.34 -1.63
C HIS A 74 -9.81 -2.64 -1.89
N TYR A 75 -10.45 -3.64 -2.48
CA TYR A 75 -9.79 -4.89 -2.81
C TYR A 75 -8.64 -4.68 -3.81
N ARG A 76 -8.84 -3.82 -4.82
CA ARG A 76 -7.80 -3.44 -5.77
C ARG A 76 -6.65 -2.69 -5.09
N VAL A 77 -6.95 -1.76 -4.19
CA VAL A 77 -5.91 -1.03 -3.42
C VAL A 77 -5.07 -2.01 -2.60
N LEU A 78 -5.69 -2.95 -1.89
CA LEU A 78 -4.97 -3.96 -1.12
C LEU A 78 -4.07 -4.83 -2.01
N GLN A 79 -4.57 -5.24 -3.19
CA GLN A 79 -3.77 -6.02 -4.14
C GLN A 79 -2.55 -5.24 -4.65
N ILE A 80 -2.69 -3.94 -4.92
CA ILE A 80 -1.58 -3.08 -5.32
C ILE A 80 -0.55 -2.96 -4.20
N LEU A 81 -1.01 -2.79 -2.95
CA LEU A 81 -0.12 -2.68 -1.79
C LEU A 81 0.66 -3.99 -1.54
N ASP A 82 0.01 -5.14 -1.63
CA ASP A 82 0.64 -6.46 -1.50
C ASP A 82 1.70 -6.69 -2.59
N GLN A 83 1.37 -6.35 -3.84
CA GLN A 83 2.34 -6.40 -4.93
C GLN A 83 3.52 -5.46 -4.70
N LEU A 84 3.27 -4.22 -4.29
CA LEU A 84 4.31 -3.24 -4.00
C LEU A 84 5.19 -3.69 -2.84
N GLU A 85 4.63 -4.28 -1.80
CA GLU A 85 5.39 -4.87 -0.69
C GLU A 85 6.31 -5.98 -1.18
N SER A 86 5.79 -6.91 -2.00
CA SER A 86 6.59 -7.99 -2.60
C SER A 86 7.73 -7.43 -3.47
N GLU A 87 7.46 -6.40 -4.27
CA GLU A 87 8.47 -5.71 -5.08
C GLU A 87 9.51 -5.01 -4.19
N MET A 88 9.09 -4.30 -3.14
CA MET A 88 9.99 -3.64 -2.18
C MET A 88 10.87 -4.64 -1.44
N VAL A 89 10.34 -5.79 -1.03
CA VAL A 89 11.10 -6.87 -0.38
C VAL A 89 12.12 -7.46 -1.35
N SER A 90 11.71 -7.71 -2.60
CA SER A 90 12.60 -8.23 -3.65
C SER A 90 13.71 -7.21 -3.99
N GLU A 91 13.37 -5.92 -4.05
CA GLU A 91 14.31 -4.83 -4.26
C GLU A 91 15.31 -4.74 -3.11
N ARG A 92 14.84 -4.81 -1.85
CA ARG A 92 15.71 -4.88 -0.67
C ARG A 92 16.65 -6.08 -0.74
N GLN A 93 16.15 -7.26 -1.04
CA GLN A 93 16.98 -8.45 -1.20
C GLN A 93 17.97 -8.35 -2.35
N ARG A 94 17.66 -7.61 -3.43
CA ARG A 94 18.60 -7.37 -4.54
C ARG A 94 19.68 -6.37 -4.18
N ILE A 95 19.35 -5.33 -3.42
CA ILE A 95 20.32 -4.35 -2.91
C ILE A 95 21.20 -4.99 -1.82
N GLU A 96 20.60 -5.81 -0.97
CA GLU A 96 21.25 -6.58 0.09
C GLU A 96 21.90 -7.87 -0.45
N ALA A 97 21.65 -8.21 -1.72
CA ALA A 97 22.37 -9.30 -2.39
C ALA A 97 23.84 -8.90 -2.43
N PRO A 98 24.74 -9.78 -1.94
CA PRO A 98 26.11 -9.40 -1.70
C PRO A 98 26.81 -9.12 -3.03
N THR A 99 27.08 -7.85 -3.28
CA THR A 99 28.29 -7.48 -4.01
C THR A 99 29.44 -7.67 -3.04
N SER A 100 30.22 -8.73 -3.26
CA SER A 100 31.40 -9.16 -2.47
C SER A 100 31.10 -9.74 -1.07
N PRO A 101 31.96 -10.65 -0.55
CA PRO A 101 31.73 -11.33 0.72
C PRO A 101 32.00 -10.35 1.86
N VAL A 102 31.00 -9.56 2.24
CA VAL A 102 31.07 -8.74 3.45
C VAL A 102 30.57 -9.63 4.59
N ALA A 103 31.52 -10.12 5.36
CA ALA A 103 31.27 -10.77 6.62
C ALA A 103 30.33 -9.90 7.47
N ASP A 104 29.52 -10.59 8.26
CA ASP A 104 28.89 -10.14 9.49
C ASP A 104 29.75 -9.08 10.20
N HIS A 105 29.54 -7.80 9.89
CA HIS A 105 30.30 -6.69 10.44
C HIS A 105 29.31 -5.62 10.84
N SER A 106 28.64 -5.89 11.96
CA SER A 106 28.27 -4.83 12.90
C SER A 106 29.59 -4.14 13.29
N MET A 107 29.96 -3.11 12.52
CA MET A 107 31.13 -2.31 12.81
C MET A 107 30.84 -1.65 14.17
N PRO A 108 31.73 -1.80 15.17
CA PRO A 108 31.49 -1.22 16.49
C PRO A 108 31.28 0.29 16.35
N PRO A 109 30.48 0.94 17.21
CA PRO A 109 30.24 2.38 17.10
C PRO A 109 31.57 3.17 17.11
N PRO A 110 31.62 4.34 16.45
CA PRO A 110 32.80 5.19 16.49
C PRO A 110 33.12 5.56 17.96
N PRO A 111 34.41 5.74 18.30
CA PRO A 111 34.80 6.07 19.67
C PRO A 111 34.21 7.42 20.09
N SER A 112 33.80 7.54 21.35
CA SER A 112 33.26 8.79 21.90
C SER A 112 34.33 9.89 21.89
N TYR A 113 33.92 11.13 21.58
CA TYR A 113 34.81 12.29 21.56
C TYR A 113 35.32 12.66 22.97
N ASP A 114 34.65 12.21 24.03
CA ASP A 114 35.00 12.51 25.43
C ASP A 114 36.25 11.78 25.96
N GLU A 115 36.70 10.70 25.31
CA GLU A 115 37.84 9.89 25.80
C GLU A 115 39.24 10.42 25.42
N VAL A 116 39.36 11.62 24.82
CA VAL A 116 40.69 12.16 24.41
C VAL A 116 41.09 13.46 25.08
N ASN A 117 40.25 14.10 25.89
CA ASN A 117 40.63 15.35 26.56
C ASN A 117 41.22 15.13 27.96
N GLY A 118 42.31 14.37 28.01
CA GLY A 118 43.11 14.10 29.20
C GLY A 118 44.45 14.84 29.27
N VAL A 119 44.63 15.94 28.53
CA VAL A 119 45.82 16.81 28.69
C VAL A 119 45.38 18.25 28.86
N SER A 120 45.49 18.68 30.12
CA SER A 120 45.37 20.05 30.58
C SER A 120 46.19 21.02 29.74
N ALA A 121 45.61 22.20 29.54
CA ALA A 121 46.29 23.37 29.01
C ALA A 121 47.58 23.65 29.78
N SER A 122 48.73 23.44 29.13
CA SER A 122 49.97 24.12 29.47
C SER A 122 50.66 24.59 28.18
N ALA A 123 50.53 25.89 27.95
CA ALA A 123 51.62 26.83 27.68
C ALA A 123 52.81 26.36 26.81
N TYR A 124 52.91 27.00 25.64
CA TYR A 124 54.09 27.35 24.83
C TYR A 124 55.11 26.29 24.34
N GLU A 125 55.54 26.57 23.11
CA GLU A 125 56.77 26.15 22.41
C GLU A 125 56.91 24.70 21.93
N GLY A 126 56.79 24.59 20.61
CA GLY A 126 57.90 24.08 19.81
C GLY A 126 58.14 22.58 19.87
N VAL A 127 57.32 21.82 19.15
CA VAL A 127 57.75 20.69 18.32
C VAL A 127 56.63 20.56 17.28
N THR A 128 56.93 20.84 16.01
CA THR A 128 56.14 20.29 14.91
C THR A 128 56.30 18.79 14.98
N ASP A 129 55.52 18.13 15.85
CA ASP A 129 55.23 16.74 15.60
C ASP A 129 54.52 16.77 14.25
N SER A 130 55.12 16.09 13.28
CA SER A 130 54.69 16.04 11.90
C SER A 130 53.26 15.56 11.87
N MET A 131 52.31 16.50 12.01
CA MET A 131 50.91 16.23 12.26
C MET A 131 50.45 15.36 11.11
N GLY A 132 50.27 14.07 11.41
CA GLY A 132 50.32 12.95 10.47
C GLY A 132 49.12 12.86 9.54
N TYR A 133 48.68 14.01 9.04
CA TYR A 133 47.59 14.15 8.11
C TYR A 133 47.93 13.41 6.83
N SER A 134 47.19 12.33 6.60
CA SER A 134 47.29 11.56 5.37
C SER A 134 46.14 11.95 4.47
N LEU A 135 46.41 12.20 3.20
CA LEU A 135 45.35 12.34 2.21
C LEU A 135 44.85 10.95 1.85
N GLY A 136 43.53 10.79 1.74
CA GLY A 136 42.91 9.57 1.25
C GLY A 136 41.88 9.86 0.18
N GLU A 137 41.71 8.93 -0.74
CA GLU A 137 40.60 8.92 -1.72
C GLU A 137 39.56 7.90 -1.29
N VAL A 138 38.29 8.28 -1.33
CA VAL A 138 37.18 7.41 -0.99
C VAL A 138 36.98 6.37 -2.09
N MET A 139 37.16 5.09 -1.77
CA MET A 139 36.95 3.97 -2.69
C MET A 139 35.52 3.42 -2.61
N HIS A 140 34.87 3.60 -1.46
CA HIS A 140 33.51 3.11 -1.18
C HIS A 140 32.67 4.22 -0.54
N SER A 141 31.44 4.42 -1.01
CA SER A 141 30.52 5.38 -0.40
C SER A 141 30.08 4.94 0.98
N TYR A 142 29.92 5.88 1.89
CA TYR A 142 29.44 5.64 3.26
C TYR A 142 28.41 6.70 3.64
N GLN A 143 27.27 6.25 4.16
CA GLN A 143 26.23 7.13 4.68
C GLN A 143 26.33 7.17 6.20
N ALA A 144 26.51 8.36 6.76
CA ALA A 144 26.60 8.55 8.20
C ALA A 144 25.25 8.19 8.86
N GLU A 145 25.31 7.39 9.92
CA GLU A 145 24.17 6.99 10.74
C GLU A 145 23.96 7.95 11.92
N SER A 146 24.99 8.70 12.30
CA SER A 146 24.98 9.66 13.41
C SER A 146 25.64 10.99 13.06
N ASP A 147 25.39 12.02 13.87
CA ASP A 147 25.95 13.37 13.67
C ASP A 147 27.46 13.46 13.91
N VAL A 148 28.06 12.42 14.51
CA VAL A 148 29.52 12.32 14.72
C VAL A 148 30.24 11.64 13.56
N GLU A 149 29.49 11.07 12.62
CA GLU A 149 30.01 10.37 11.45
C GLU A 149 30.03 11.25 10.20
N LEU A 150 30.94 10.92 9.29
CA LEU A 150 31.17 11.67 8.06
C LEU A 150 30.66 10.90 6.85
N ASN A 151 29.79 11.54 6.07
CA ASN A 151 29.33 11.00 4.79
C ASN A 151 30.49 10.99 3.77
N LEU A 152 30.68 9.86 3.10
CA LEU A 152 31.70 9.67 2.08
C LEU A 152 31.05 9.38 0.72
N SER A 153 31.52 10.05 -0.34
CA SER A 153 31.18 9.72 -1.73
C SER A 153 32.43 9.24 -2.47
N VAL A 154 32.29 8.20 -3.29
CA VAL A 154 33.41 7.63 -4.06
C VAL A 154 34.10 8.72 -4.89
N GLY A 155 35.43 8.74 -4.85
CA GLY A 155 36.26 9.73 -5.55
C GLY A 155 36.47 11.05 -4.79
N ASP A 156 35.81 11.26 -3.65
CA ASP A 156 36.11 12.39 -2.78
C ASP A 156 37.49 12.22 -2.12
N TYR A 157 38.15 13.34 -1.85
CA TYR A 157 39.39 13.36 -1.07
C TYR A 157 39.12 13.79 0.36
N ILE A 158 39.66 13.03 1.31
CA ILE A 158 39.53 13.24 2.74
C ILE A 158 40.90 13.43 3.38
N VAL A 159 40.99 14.39 4.29
CA VAL A 159 42.17 14.56 5.14
C VAL A 159 41.98 13.71 6.38
N VAL A 160 42.73 12.62 6.49
CA VAL A 160 42.71 11.70 7.63
C VAL A 160 43.56 12.30 8.75
N ARG A 161 42.95 12.59 9.91
CA ARG A 161 43.61 13.19 11.07
C ARG A 161 44.05 12.15 12.10
N LYS A 162 43.24 11.11 12.30
CA LYS A 162 43.49 10.07 13.28
C LYS A 162 42.91 8.75 12.78
N VAL A 163 43.62 7.64 13.04
CA VAL A 163 43.11 6.29 12.81
C VAL A 163 43.03 5.60 14.18
N SER A 164 41.85 5.11 14.52
CA SER A 164 41.58 4.34 15.72
C SER A 164 41.82 2.84 15.46
N ASN A 165 42.21 2.12 16.50
CA ASN A 165 42.49 0.68 16.43
C ASN A 165 41.24 -0.19 16.18
N ASN A 166 40.04 0.39 16.30
CA ASN A 166 38.74 -0.27 16.06
C ASN A 166 38.27 -0.16 14.60
N GLY A 167 39.14 0.27 13.68
CA GLY A 167 38.83 0.39 12.25
C GLY A 167 38.19 1.70 11.82
N TRP A 168 37.94 2.63 12.75
CA TRP A 168 37.47 3.97 12.45
C TRP A 168 38.61 4.95 12.24
N ALA A 169 38.39 5.96 11.41
CA ALA A 169 39.27 7.10 11.26
C ALA A 169 38.48 8.40 11.38
N GLU A 170 39.12 9.41 11.94
CA GLU A 170 38.58 10.76 12.02
C GLU A 170 39.24 11.61 10.93
N GLY A 171 38.44 12.36 10.19
CA GLY A 171 38.93 13.19 9.10
C GLY A 171 37.98 14.30 8.72
N GLU A 172 38.35 15.03 7.68
CA GLU A 172 37.57 16.15 7.15
C GLU A 172 37.41 16.03 5.64
N CYS A 173 36.17 16.14 5.17
CA CYS A 173 35.81 16.18 3.76
C CYS A 173 34.78 17.29 3.54
N LYS A 174 34.97 18.12 2.51
CA LYS A 174 34.04 19.21 2.13
C LYS A 174 33.69 20.16 3.30
N GLY A 175 34.65 20.44 4.18
CA GLY A 175 34.46 21.31 5.35
C GLY A 175 33.66 20.70 6.50
N LYS A 176 33.38 19.39 6.45
CA LYS A 176 32.74 18.64 7.54
C LYS A 176 33.73 17.64 8.12
N ALA A 177 33.80 17.60 9.44
CA ALA A 177 34.63 16.66 10.18
C ALA A 177 33.76 15.58 10.83
N GLY A 178 34.28 14.35 10.89
CA GLY A 178 33.60 13.25 11.55
C GLY A 178 34.36 11.94 11.42
N TRP A 179 33.77 10.89 11.97
CA TRP A 179 34.26 9.52 11.92
C TRP A 179 33.80 8.79 10.67
N PHE A 180 34.68 7.99 10.08
CA PHE A 180 34.36 7.13 8.95
C PHE A 180 35.15 5.81 9.00
N PRO A 181 34.70 4.75 8.31
CA PRO A 181 35.44 3.50 8.22
C PRO A 181 36.78 3.67 7.50
N PHE A 182 37.90 3.36 8.15
CA PHE A 182 39.23 3.56 7.57
C PHE A 182 39.44 2.72 6.29
N GLY A 183 38.87 1.51 6.23
CA GLY A 183 38.98 0.62 5.07
C GLY A 183 38.28 1.12 3.80
N PHE A 184 37.45 2.17 3.90
CA PHE A 184 36.71 2.72 2.75
C PHE A 184 37.53 3.77 2.01
N VAL A 185 38.69 4.12 2.54
CA VAL A 185 39.55 5.18 2.04
C VAL A 185 40.93 4.61 1.75
N GLU A 186 41.42 4.85 0.54
CA GLU A 186 42.77 4.48 0.13
C GLU A 186 43.72 5.65 0.31
N ARG A 187 44.86 5.42 0.97
CA ARG A 187 45.87 6.45 1.18
C ARG A 187 46.43 6.92 -0.15
N ARG A 188 46.45 8.24 -0.36
CA ARG A 188 47.08 8.87 -1.51
C ARG A 188 48.30 9.63 -1.04
N ASP A 189 49.46 9.27 -1.59
CA ASP A 189 50.66 10.05 -1.38
C ASP A 189 50.43 11.43 -2.01
N ARG A 190 50.45 12.47 -1.18
CA ARG A 190 50.60 13.83 -1.68
C ARG A 190 51.90 13.82 -2.48
N VAL A 191 51.80 13.98 -3.81
CA VAL A 191 52.88 14.63 -4.54
C VAL A 191 52.91 16.02 -3.92
N LEU A 192 53.83 16.21 -2.97
CA LEU A 192 54.02 17.48 -2.31
C LEU A 192 54.14 18.51 -3.43
N ALA A 193 53.22 19.47 -3.45
CA ALA A 193 53.38 20.70 -4.22
C ALA A 193 54.51 21.51 -3.56
N SER A 194 55.70 20.93 -3.52
CA SER A 194 56.94 21.56 -3.10
C SER A 194 57.54 22.18 -4.35
N LYS A 195 57.25 23.46 -4.51
CA LYS A 195 58.03 24.46 -5.27
C LYS A 195 58.17 24.20 -6.77
N ILE A 196 57.23 24.74 -7.53
CA ILE A 196 57.56 25.39 -8.81
C ILE A 196 58.42 26.61 -8.43
N ALA A 197 59.73 26.41 -8.32
CA ALA A 197 60.69 27.51 -8.29
C ALA A 197 61.00 27.88 -9.74
N GLU A 198 60.37 28.97 -10.18
CA GLU A 198 60.98 30.03 -11.00
C GLU A 198 61.84 29.57 -12.20
N VAL A 199 61.22 29.57 -13.38
CA VAL A 199 61.90 29.91 -14.63
C VAL A 199 61.15 31.10 -15.22
N VAL A 200 61.64 32.31 -14.95
CA VAL A 200 61.46 33.49 -15.80
C VAL A 200 62.79 34.21 -15.89
#